data_AF-A0A1Y3ELD1-F1
#
_entry.id   AF-A0A1Y3ELD1-F1
#
_cell.length_a   1.000
_cell.length_b   1.000
_cell.length_c   1.000
_cell.angle_alpha   90.00
_cell.angle_beta   90.00
_cell.angle_gamma   90.00
#
_symmetry.space_group_name_H-M   'P 1'
#
loop_
_entity.id
_entity.type
_entity.pdbx_description
1 polymer ?
#
loop_
_entity_poly.entity_id
_entity_poly.type
_entity_poly.pdbx_seq_one_letter_code
_entity_poly.pdbx_strand_id
1 'polypeptide(L)'
;MEFENIIVTKENELLGYLNVKKDIEKLQEKMLAYITKANYIAPFLLPGRLLHVQYCLFFAKLIVQRKNLEVNPEFVVDVLLPVSNASYTGKGDIECLRPAVPGQKAKIEIVPILLHCISKISSIRVRYPIDLKNDDSKNSVLNTLTEVKRRFPESEGGIPLLDPIKDMKINDEEFIEMHNRVELLKSSIEQMDITKDPLFEDYLEKYEEKQQLLNKWNEANENLKNTKI
;
A
#
# COMPACT_ATOMS: atom_id res chain seq x y z
N MET A 1 28.52 0.66 24.79
CA MET A 1 28.39 0.63 23.31
C MET A 1 27.41 1.73 22.89
N GLU A 2 27.52 2.32 21.71
CA GLU A 2 26.74 3.53 21.35
C GLU A 2 25.21 3.34 21.49
N PHE A 3 24.68 2.14 21.24
CA PHE A 3 23.26 1.83 21.41
C PHE A 3 22.81 1.69 22.88
N GLU A 4 23.72 1.36 23.82
CA GLU A 4 23.41 1.26 25.26
C GLU A 4 23.21 2.64 25.89
N ASN A 5 23.70 3.69 25.22
CA ASN A 5 23.55 5.07 25.66
C ASN A 5 22.18 5.67 25.26
N ILE A 6 21.43 5.02 24.36
CA ILE A 6 20.10 5.48 23.95
C ILE A 6 19.08 5.00 24.98
N ILE A 7 18.61 5.93 25.80
CA ILE A 7 17.53 5.70 26.78
C ILE A 7 16.20 6.01 26.10
N VAL A 8 15.38 4.98 25.92
CA VAL A 8 14.00 5.10 25.42
C VAL A 8 13.05 5.18 26.61
N THR A 9 12.31 6.28 26.71
CA THR A 9 11.31 6.47 27.76
C THR A 9 10.14 5.50 27.54
N LYS A 10 9.63 4.88 28.63
CA LYS A 10 8.51 3.92 28.60
C LYS A 10 8.70 2.77 27.57
N GLU A 11 9.93 2.30 27.39
CA GLU A 11 10.28 1.29 26.38
C GLU A 11 9.39 0.03 26.42
N ASN A 12 9.01 -0.46 27.61
CA ASN A 12 8.14 -1.64 27.73
C ASN A 12 6.72 -1.41 27.16
N GLU A 13 6.14 -0.24 27.36
CA GLU A 13 4.82 0.11 26.82
C GLU A 13 4.89 0.29 25.30
N LEU A 14 5.99 0.89 24.81
CA LEU A 14 6.26 1.06 23.38
C LEU A 14 6.43 -0.29 22.66
N LEU A 15 7.14 -1.23 23.28
CA LEU A 15 7.25 -2.61 22.78
C LEU A 15 5.88 -3.29 22.70
N GLY A 16 5.01 -3.06 23.69
CA GLY A 16 3.63 -3.53 23.67
C GLY A 16 2.86 -3.00 22.45
N TYR A 17 2.92 -1.69 22.21
CA TYR A 17 2.33 -1.06 21.03
C TYR A 17 2.87 -1.65 19.71
N LEU A 18 4.20 -1.75 19.57
CA LEU A 18 4.84 -2.25 18.35
C LEU A 18 4.49 -3.71 18.05
N ASN A 19 4.38 -4.55 19.08
CA ASN A 19 3.96 -5.95 18.91
C ASN A 19 2.53 -6.03 18.39
N VAL A 20 1.60 -5.26 18.97
CA VAL A 20 0.21 -5.23 18.51
C VAL A 20 0.12 -4.70 17.07
N LYS A 21 0.89 -3.66 16.72
CA LYS A 21 0.96 -3.13 15.35
C LYS A 21 1.44 -4.18 14.36
N LYS A 22 2.50 -4.93 14.70
CA LYS A 22 3.02 -6.03 13.87
C LYS A 22 2.01 -7.15 13.68
N ASP A 23 1.21 -7.46 14.69
CA ASP A 23 0.15 -8.46 14.57
C ASP A 23 -1.00 -8.00 13.67
N ILE A 24 -1.37 -6.71 13.74
CA ILE A 24 -2.33 -6.10 12.80
C ILE A 24 -1.81 -6.22 11.36
N GLU A 25 -0.56 -5.85 11.10
CA GLU A 25 0.04 -5.90 9.77
C GLU A 25 0.00 -7.31 9.18
N LYS A 26 0.41 -8.33 9.95
CA LYS A 26 0.33 -9.74 9.54
C LYS A 26 -1.09 -10.21 9.21
N LEU A 27 -2.07 -9.80 10.02
CA LEU A 27 -3.47 -10.15 9.76
C LEU A 27 -4.00 -9.44 8.52
N GLN A 28 -3.64 -8.17 8.31
CA GLN A 28 -4.01 -7.39 7.14
C GLN A 28 -3.42 -7.98 5.84
N GLU A 29 -2.17 -8.46 5.88
CA GLU A 29 -1.55 -9.17 4.74
C GLU A 29 -2.33 -10.44 4.37
N LYS A 30 -2.71 -11.25 5.37
CA LYS A 30 -3.54 -12.44 5.15
C LYS A 30 -4.92 -12.08 4.60
N MET A 31 -5.56 -11.05 5.15
CA MET A 31 -6.84 -10.56 4.64
C MET A 31 -6.72 -10.05 3.20
N LEU A 32 -5.63 -9.37 2.85
CA LEU A 32 -5.39 -8.91 1.48
C LEU A 32 -5.24 -10.09 0.51
N ALA A 33 -4.54 -11.15 0.92
CA ALA A 33 -4.46 -12.39 0.14
C ALA A 33 -5.83 -13.04 -0.07
N TYR A 34 -6.77 -12.90 0.86
CA TYR A 34 -8.17 -13.32 0.67
C TYR A 34 -8.90 -12.43 -0.35
N ILE A 35 -8.84 -11.11 -0.16
CA ILE A 35 -9.54 -10.12 -1.00
C ILE A 35 -9.09 -10.20 -2.46
N THR A 36 -7.80 -10.42 -2.69
CA THR A 36 -7.19 -10.48 -4.04
C THR A 36 -7.43 -11.80 -4.76
N LYS A 37 -8.07 -12.80 -4.15
CA LYS A 37 -8.52 -14.01 -4.85
C LYS A 37 -9.49 -13.63 -5.96
N ALA A 38 -9.31 -14.24 -7.13
CA ALA A 38 -10.05 -13.92 -8.35
C ALA A 38 -11.58 -13.95 -8.19
N ASN A 39 -12.10 -14.90 -7.41
CA ASN A 39 -13.52 -15.06 -7.11
C ASN A 39 -14.12 -13.82 -6.42
N TYR A 40 -13.34 -13.15 -5.57
CA TYR A 40 -13.79 -11.99 -4.81
C TYR A 40 -13.50 -10.67 -5.54
N ILE A 41 -12.30 -10.49 -6.09
CA ILE A 41 -11.90 -9.20 -6.65
C ILE A 41 -12.47 -8.92 -8.05
N ALA A 42 -12.59 -9.95 -8.91
CA ALA A 42 -12.88 -9.77 -10.33
C ALA A 42 -14.19 -9.00 -10.65
N PRO A 43 -15.31 -9.17 -9.90
CA PRO A 43 -16.53 -8.40 -10.12
C PRO A 43 -16.37 -6.90 -9.87
N PHE A 44 -15.41 -6.52 -9.01
CA PHE A 44 -15.18 -5.13 -8.62
C PHE A 44 -14.19 -4.41 -9.52
N LEU A 45 -13.38 -5.13 -10.31
CA LEU A 45 -12.44 -4.57 -11.29
C LEU A 45 -13.15 -4.04 -12.54
N LEU A 46 -13.99 -3.03 -12.32
CA LEU A 46 -14.77 -2.35 -13.34
C LEU A 46 -13.98 -1.16 -13.92
N PRO A 47 -14.20 -0.82 -15.20
CA PRO A 47 -13.62 0.36 -15.80
C PRO A 47 -13.82 1.62 -14.97
N GLY A 48 -12.76 2.41 -14.82
CA GLY A 48 -12.81 3.66 -14.04
C GLY A 48 -12.70 3.49 -12.53
N ARG A 49 -12.74 2.26 -11.98
CA ARG A 49 -12.52 2.07 -10.53
C ARG A 49 -11.10 2.45 -10.17
N LEU A 50 -10.93 3.13 -9.03
CA LEU A 50 -9.62 3.50 -8.50
C LEU A 50 -9.03 2.34 -7.69
N LEU A 51 -7.86 1.86 -8.11
CA LEU A 51 -7.10 0.88 -7.35
C LEU A 51 -5.97 1.59 -6.60
N HIS A 52 -5.53 0.97 -5.52
CA HIS A 52 -4.26 1.25 -4.91
C HIS A 52 -3.35 0.07 -5.21
N VAL A 53 -2.26 0.31 -5.92
CA VAL A 53 -1.32 -0.75 -6.30
C VAL A 53 -0.01 -0.55 -5.59
N GLN A 54 0.49 -1.64 -5.06
CA GLN A 54 1.79 -1.79 -4.45
C GLN A 54 2.65 -2.60 -5.42
N TYR A 55 3.42 -1.89 -6.24
CA TYR A 55 4.40 -2.46 -7.16
C TYR A 55 5.75 -1.86 -6.79
N CYS A 56 6.75 -2.72 -6.50
CA CYS A 56 8.16 -2.35 -6.23
C CYS A 56 8.36 -0.91 -5.70
N LEU A 57 7.91 -0.66 -4.46
CA LEU A 57 8.09 0.58 -3.66
C LEU A 57 7.13 1.77 -3.87
N PHE A 58 5.91 1.64 -4.45
CA PHE A 58 5.06 2.85 -4.61
C PHE A 58 3.54 2.68 -4.43
N PHE A 59 2.89 3.79 -4.05
CA PHE A 59 1.45 3.99 -3.82
C PHE A 59 0.82 4.77 -5.00
N ALA A 60 0.01 4.16 -5.86
CA ALA A 60 -0.65 4.86 -6.98
C ALA A 60 -2.15 4.57 -7.09
N LYS A 61 -2.95 5.62 -7.37
CA LYS A 61 -4.42 5.61 -7.57
C LYS A 61 -4.76 5.42 -9.05
N LEU A 62 -5.62 4.47 -9.39
CA LEU A 62 -5.50 3.76 -10.68
C LEU A 62 -6.80 3.41 -11.40
N ILE A 63 -6.93 3.66 -12.70
CA ILE A 63 -8.12 3.32 -13.50
C ILE A 63 -7.93 1.98 -14.24
N VAL A 64 -8.88 1.05 -14.08
CA VAL A 64 -8.88 -0.27 -14.74
C VAL A 64 -9.35 -0.20 -16.21
N GLN A 65 -8.66 -0.90 -17.12
CA GLN A 65 -9.18 -1.44 -18.39
C GLN A 65 -9.12 -2.98 -18.33
N ARG A 66 -10.16 -3.67 -18.82
CA ARG A 66 -10.24 -5.14 -18.81
C ARG A 66 -10.06 -5.68 -20.24
N LYS A 67 -9.13 -6.62 -20.42
CA LYS A 67 -9.16 -7.60 -21.51
C LYS A 67 -9.25 -8.99 -20.89
N ASN A 68 -10.26 -9.78 -21.27
CA ASN A 68 -10.34 -11.19 -20.89
C ASN A 68 -9.27 -11.95 -21.68
N LEU A 69 -8.32 -12.57 -20.98
CA LEU A 69 -7.49 -13.65 -21.53
C LEU A 69 -8.04 -14.95 -20.94
N GLU A 70 -8.64 -15.78 -21.79
CA GLU A 70 -8.91 -17.16 -21.46
C GLU A 70 -7.57 -17.91 -21.36
N VAL A 71 -7.50 -18.92 -20.49
CA VAL A 71 -6.37 -19.88 -20.33
C VAL A 71 -5.27 -19.50 -19.31
N ASN A 72 -5.63 -19.13 -18.07
CA ASN A 72 -4.98 -19.49 -16.79
C ASN A 72 -5.57 -18.67 -15.60
N PRO A 73 -5.44 -19.12 -14.33
CA PRO A 73 -6.08 -18.49 -13.16
C PRO A 73 -5.42 -17.18 -12.69
N GLU A 74 -4.50 -16.61 -13.47
CA GLU A 74 -3.84 -15.34 -13.17
C GLU A 74 -4.48 -14.22 -14.00
N PHE A 75 -5.38 -13.48 -13.37
CA PHE A 75 -6.00 -12.32 -13.99
C PHE A 75 -4.97 -11.19 -14.11
N VAL A 76 -4.76 -10.73 -15.34
CA VAL A 76 -4.01 -9.50 -15.62
C VAL A 76 -5.00 -8.35 -15.78
N VAL A 77 -4.69 -7.21 -15.18
CA VAL A 77 -5.51 -6.00 -15.21
C VAL A 77 -4.69 -4.88 -15.84
N ASP A 78 -5.19 -4.26 -16.90
CA ASP A 78 -4.55 -3.07 -17.47
C ASP A 78 -4.92 -1.87 -16.63
N VAL A 79 -3.93 -1.06 -16.24
CA VAL A 79 -4.16 0.04 -15.32
C VAL A 79 -3.44 1.32 -15.73
N LEU A 80 -4.13 2.45 -15.60
CA LEU A 80 -3.59 3.77 -15.98
C LEU A 80 -2.74 4.37 -14.86
N LEU A 81 -1.41 4.31 -15.01
CA LEU A 81 -0.44 4.80 -14.03
C LEU A 81 0.14 6.16 -14.44
N PRO A 82 0.16 7.16 -13.52
CA PRO A 82 0.97 8.35 -13.69
C PRO A 82 2.45 8.03 -13.44
N VAL A 83 3.23 7.97 -14.51
CA VAL A 83 4.67 7.67 -14.50
C VAL A 83 5.50 8.93 -14.72
N SER A 84 6.73 8.92 -14.22
CA SER A 84 7.70 9.99 -14.46
C SER A 84 8.16 9.99 -15.91
N ASN A 85 8.23 11.17 -16.53
CA ASN A 85 8.73 11.31 -17.91
C ASN A 85 10.15 10.75 -18.09
N ALA A 86 11.01 10.84 -17.07
CA ALA A 86 12.39 10.35 -17.14
C ALA A 86 12.48 8.82 -17.20
N SER A 87 11.45 8.12 -16.70
CA SER A 87 11.38 6.66 -16.66
C SER A 87 10.82 6.04 -17.95
N TYR A 88 10.32 6.89 -18.85
CA TYR A 88 9.65 6.47 -20.07
C TYR A 88 10.61 6.52 -21.26
N THR A 89 11.05 5.35 -21.73
CA THR A 89 11.97 5.22 -22.89
C THR A 89 11.25 5.21 -24.25
N GLY A 90 9.93 5.37 -24.28
CA GLY A 90 9.13 5.30 -25.52
C GLY A 90 8.87 3.88 -26.04
N LYS A 91 9.49 2.85 -25.44
CA LYS A 91 9.42 1.46 -25.90
C LYS A 91 8.52 0.54 -25.07
N GLY A 92 7.85 1.05 -24.04
CA GLY A 92 6.93 0.25 -23.23
C GLY A 92 7.65 -0.75 -22.30
N ASP A 93 8.92 -0.52 -21.97
CA ASP A 93 9.65 -1.32 -20.99
C ASP A 93 9.07 -1.08 -19.58
N ILE A 94 8.14 -1.95 -19.16
CA ILE A 94 7.43 -1.87 -17.88
C ILE A 94 8.41 -1.85 -16.70
N GLU A 95 9.54 -2.55 -16.81
CA GLU A 95 10.58 -2.63 -15.79
C GLU A 95 11.26 -1.28 -15.50
N CYS A 96 11.29 -0.37 -16.48
CA CYS A 96 11.89 0.95 -16.34
C CYS A 96 10.93 1.99 -15.77
N LEU A 97 9.62 1.72 -15.75
CA LEU A 97 8.63 2.69 -15.30
C LEU A 97 8.82 3.01 -13.82
N ARG A 98 8.78 4.31 -13.51
CA ARG A 98 8.80 4.83 -12.14
C ARG A 98 7.62 5.79 -11.99
N PRO A 99 6.95 5.82 -10.84
CA PRO A 99 5.85 6.74 -10.64
C PRO A 99 6.36 8.18 -10.63
N ALA A 100 5.48 9.10 -10.99
CA ALA A 100 5.78 10.51 -10.88
C ALA A 100 5.85 10.95 -9.41
N VAL A 101 6.93 11.63 -9.04
CA VAL A 101 7.07 12.28 -7.73
C VAL A 101 6.09 13.47 -7.67
N PRO A 102 5.49 13.78 -6.50
CA PRO A 102 4.69 14.99 -6.34
C PRO A 102 5.43 16.24 -6.84
N GLY A 103 4.78 17.02 -7.70
CA GLY A 103 5.34 18.23 -8.29
C GLY A 103 6.12 18.03 -9.61
N GLN A 104 6.40 16.80 -10.01
CA GLN A 104 6.98 16.51 -11.34
C GLN A 104 5.88 16.31 -12.40
N LYS A 105 6.23 16.60 -13.67
CA LYS A 105 5.35 16.28 -14.81
C LYS A 105 5.20 14.76 -14.92
N ALA A 106 3.96 14.30 -14.87
CA ALA A 106 3.59 12.90 -15.04
C ALA A 106 3.03 12.66 -16.45
N LYS A 107 3.19 11.44 -16.95
CA LYS A 107 2.49 10.94 -18.14
C LYS A 107 1.67 9.71 -17.76
N ILE A 108 0.52 9.53 -18.39
CA ILE A 108 -0.29 8.31 -18.20
C ILE A 108 0.19 7.23 -19.13
N GLU A 109 0.52 6.07 -18.56
CA GLU A 109 0.78 4.85 -19.30
C GLU A 109 -0.11 3.70 -18.83
N ILE A 110 -0.41 2.81 -19.76
CA ILE A 110 -1.19 1.60 -19.50
C ILE A 110 -0.20 0.52 -19.07
N VAL A 111 -0.36 0.02 -17.86
CA VAL A 111 0.52 -1.00 -17.28
C VAL A 111 -0.32 -2.23 -16.90
N PRO A 112 -0.02 -3.40 -17.47
CA PRO A 112 -0.63 -4.65 -17.02
C PRO A 112 -0.06 -5.03 -15.65
N ILE A 113 -0.92 -5.33 -14.68
CA ILE A 113 -0.53 -5.80 -13.35
C ILE A 113 -1.24 -7.11 -12.99
N LEU A 114 -0.64 -7.85 -12.08
CA LEU A 114 -1.25 -9.03 -11.46
C LEU A 114 -2.13 -8.63 -10.27
N LEU A 115 -3.13 -9.45 -9.96
CA LEU A 115 -4.08 -9.17 -8.86
C LEU A 115 -3.40 -8.94 -7.51
N HIS A 116 -2.32 -9.66 -7.21
CA HIS A 116 -1.61 -9.54 -5.94
C HIS A 116 -0.88 -8.19 -5.78
N CYS A 117 -0.68 -7.43 -6.87
CA CYS A 117 -0.15 -6.08 -6.79
C CYS A 117 -1.19 -5.07 -6.27
N ILE A 118 -2.48 -5.43 -6.22
CA ILE A 118 -3.55 -4.55 -5.75
C ILE A 118 -3.63 -4.66 -4.22
N SER A 119 -3.47 -3.55 -3.51
CA SER A 119 -3.56 -3.51 -2.04
C SER A 119 -4.81 -2.82 -1.50
N LYS A 120 -5.44 -1.92 -2.26
CA LYS A 120 -6.76 -1.35 -1.90
C LYS A 120 -7.62 -1.13 -3.14
N ILE A 121 -8.93 -1.13 -2.95
CA ILE A 121 -9.91 -0.93 -4.02
C ILE A 121 -10.89 0.16 -3.57
N SER A 122 -11.07 1.21 -4.37
CA SER A 122 -12.02 2.27 -4.05
C SER A 122 -13.45 1.80 -4.23
N SER A 123 -14.39 2.37 -3.48
CA SER A 123 -15.83 2.20 -3.72
C SER A 123 -16.31 3.04 -4.91
N ILE A 124 -15.63 4.15 -5.22
CA ILE A 124 -15.96 5.06 -6.33
C ILE A 124 -15.37 4.62 -7.67
N ARG A 125 -15.93 5.14 -8.76
CA ARG A 125 -15.39 5.05 -10.12
C ARG A 125 -15.33 6.44 -10.74
N VAL A 126 -14.31 6.68 -11.55
CA VAL A 126 -14.15 7.90 -12.33
C VAL A 126 -14.46 7.65 -13.79
N ARG A 127 -15.00 8.68 -14.45
CA ARG A 127 -15.11 8.67 -15.91
C ARG A 127 -13.74 9.00 -16.49
N TYR A 128 -13.42 8.36 -17.60
CA TYR A 128 -12.20 8.61 -18.34
C TYR A 128 -12.46 8.43 -19.85
N PRO A 129 -11.66 9.05 -20.73
CA PRO A 129 -11.78 8.85 -22.16
C PRO A 129 -11.54 7.38 -22.54
N ILE A 130 -12.38 6.84 -23.42
CA ILE A 130 -12.26 5.44 -23.87
C ILE A 130 -11.01 5.27 -24.75
N ASP A 131 -10.70 6.27 -25.59
CA ASP A 131 -9.49 6.29 -26.40
C ASP A 131 -8.36 7.01 -25.66
N LEU A 132 -7.24 6.32 -25.45
CA LEU A 132 -6.06 6.83 -24.74
C LEU A 132 -4.83 6.95 -25.65
N LYS A 133 -5.04 6.96 -26.98
CA LYS A 133 -3.96 7.09 -27.96
C LYS A 133 -3.34 8.48 -28.00
N ASN A 134 -4.14 9.53 -27.80
CA ASN A 134 -3.68 10.91 -27.84
C ASN A 134 -3.26 11.42 -26.46
N ASP A 135 -2.31 12.37 -26.46
CA ASP A 135 -1.81 12.96 -25.21
C ASP A 135 -2.89 13.77 -24.49
N ASP A 136 -3.86 14.35 -25.22
CA ASP A 136 -4.98 15.08 -24.62
C ASP A 136 -5.88 14.19 -23.74
N SER A 137 -6.19 12.97 -24.19
CA SER A 137 -6.97 12.03 -23.37
C SER A 137 -6.18 11.54 -22.18
N LYS A 138 -4.87 11.32 -22.33
CA LYS A 138 -3.96 11.00 -21.23
C LYS A 138 -3.90 12.15 -20.21
N ASN A 139 -3.83 13.39 -20.66
CA ASN A 139 -3.85 14.58 -19.80
C ASN A 139 -5.21 14.75 -19.08
N SER A 140 -6.32 14.43 -19.75
CA SER A 140 -7.65 14.40 -19.14
C SER A 140 -7.73 13.42 -17.96
N VAL A 141 -7.09 12.26 -18.07
CA VAL A 141 -6.97 11.29 -16.97
C VAL A 141 -6.15 11.87 -15.80
N LEU A 142 -5.01 12.52 -16.06
CA LEU A 142 -4.21 13.18 -15.00
C LEU A 142 -5.01 14.24 -14.25
N ASN A 143 -5.76 15.07 -14.97
CA ASN A 143 -6.62 16.09 -14.38
C ASN A 143 -7.71 15.45 -13.50
N THR A 144 -8.31 14.35 -13.97
CA THR A 144 -9.30 13.59 -13.21
C THR A 144 -8.71 13.03 -11.91
N LEU A 145 -7.52 12.41 -11.98
CA LEU A 145 -6.84 11.87 -10.80
C LEU A 145 -6.42 12.98 -9.81
N THR A 146 -6.00 14.13 -10.31
CA THR A 146 -5.66 15.30 -9.49
C THR A 146 -6.89 15.84 -8.77
N GLU A 147 -8.02 15.94 -9.48
CA GLU A 147 -9.29 16.37 -8.89
C GLU A 147 -9.80 15.37 -7.84
N VAL A 148 -9.64 14.07 -8.06
CA VAL A 148 -9.95 13.06 -7.04
C VAL A 148 -9.10 13.27 -5.79
N LYS A 149 -7.78 13.43 -5.92
CA LYS A 149 -6.90 13.69 -4.77
C LYS A 149 -7.29 14.96 -4.02
N ARG A 150 -7.73 16.00 -4.74
CA ARG A 150 -8.20 17.26 -4.15
C ARG A 150 -9.53 17.10 -3.42
N ARG A 151 -10.47 16.30 -3.95
CA ARG A 151 -11.79 16.03 -3.35
C ARG A 151 -11.76 15.05 -2.18
N PHE A 152 -10.77 14.17 -2.17
CA PHE A 152 -10.60 13.13 -1.17
C PHE A 152 -9.18 13.22 -0.58
N PRO A 153 -8.89 14.30 0.18
CA PRO A 153 -7.59 14.46 0.81
C PRO A 153 -7.40 13.38 1.88
N GLU A 154 -6.18 12.85 2.00
CA GLU A 154 -5.87 11.77 2.97
C GLU A 154 -6.11 12.23 4.42
N SER A 155 -5.98 13.54 4.70
CA SER A 155 -6.28 14.14 6.01
C SER A 155 -7.75 14.04 6.42
N GLU A 156 -8.66 13.88 5.46
CA GLU A 156 -10.11 13.73 5.70
C GLU A 156 -10.58 12.28 5.51
N GLY A 157 -9.65 11.31 5.62
CA GLY A 157 -9.94 9.89 5.46
C GLY A 157 -9.70 9.34 4.04
N GLY A 158 -9.29 10.20 3.10
CA GLY A 158 -8.85 9.78 1.78
C GLY A 158 -9.97 9.23 0.88
N ILE A 159 -9.59 8.40 -0.09
CA ILE A 159 -10.57 7.82 -1.03
C ILE A 159 -11.34 6.71 -0.34
N PRO A 160 -12.68 6.73 -0.40
CA PRO A 160 -13.49 5.68 0.22
C PRO A 160 -13.18 4.33 -0.44
N LEU A 161 -12.94 3.32 0.40
CA LEU A 161 -12.59 1.96 0.00
C LEU A 161 -13.82 1.06 -0.01
N LEU A 162 -13.74 -0.05 -0.75
CA LEU A 162 -14.73 -1.13 -0.63
C LEU A 162 -14.53 -1.85 0.70
N ASP A 163 -15.65 -2.12 1.37
CA ASP A 163 -15.70 -2.98 2.55
C ASP A 163 -15.73 -4.46 2.11
N PRO A 164 -14.74 -5.28 2.50
CA PRO A 164 -14.68 -6.68 2.09
C PRO A 164 -15.91 -7.52 2.51
N ILE A 165 -16.56 -7.17 3.62
CA ILE A 165 -17.72 -7.90 4.14
C ILE A 165 -19.00 -7.30 3.57
N LYS A 166 -19.19 -5.98 3.72
CA LYS A 166 -20.43 -5.30 3.35
C LYS A 166 -20.58 -5.16 1.84
N ASP A 167 -19.52 -4.79 1.13
CA ASP A 167 -19.58 -4.54 -0.32
C ASP A 167 -19.16 -5.77 -1.12
N MET A 168 -18.05 -6.42 -0.74
CA MET A 168 -17.53 -7.58 -1.48
C MET A 168 -18.18 -8.92 -1.09
N LYS A 169 -18.97 -8.94 -0.01
CA LYS A 169 -19.73 -10.12 0.46
C LYS A 169 -18.85 -11.34 0.74
N ILE A 170 -17.64 -11.10 1.26
CA ILE A 170 -16.77 -12.17 1.76
C ILE A 170 -17.35 -12.65 3.09
N ASN A 171 -17.99 -13.82 3.06
CA ASN A 171 -18.68 -14.41 4.21
C ASN A 171 -17.92 -15.59 4.83
N ASP A 172 -16.65 -15.80 4.44
CA ASP A 172 -15.82 -16.87 5.02
C ASP A 172 -15.63 -16.62 6.52
N GLU A 173 -15.90 -17.63 7.34
CA GLU A 173 -15.81 -17.53 8.81
C GLU A 173 -14.41 -17.11 9.26
N GLU A 174 -13.37 -17.72 8.68
CA GLU A 174 -11.96 -17.36 8.94
C GLU A 174 -11.66 -15.89 8.61
N PHE A 175 -12.24 -15.38 7.52
CA PHE A 175 -12.04 -13.99 7.12
C PHE A 175 -12.72 -13.02 8.09
N ILE A 176 -13.95 -13.33 8.51
CA ILE A 176 -14.70 -12.52 9.48
C ILE A 176 -13.99 -12.52 10.84
N GLU A 177 -13.45 -13.66 11.28
CA GLU A 177 -12.67 -13.75 12.51
C GLU A 177 -11.41 -12.87 12.44
N MET A 178 -10.63 -12.97 11.36
CA MET A 178 -9.46 -12.10 11.14
C MET A 178 -9.83 -10.62 11.14
N HIS A 179 -10.92 -10.26 10.45
CA HIS A 179 -11.42 -8.88 10.42
C HIS A 179 -11.76 -8.37 11.82
N ASN A 180 -12.56 -9.13 12.58
CA ASN A 180 -12.96 -8.75 13.94
C ASN A 180 -11.74 -8.66 14.87
N ARG A 181 -10.77 -9.56 14.70
CA ARG A 181 -9.51 -9.51 15.46
C ARG A 181 -8.73 -8.24 15.19
N VAL A 182 -8.62 -7.82 13.92
CA VAL A 182 -7.96 -6.55 13.55
C VAL A 182 -8.65 -5.36 14.20
N GLU A 183 -9.98 -5.29 14.17
CA GLU A 183 -10.72 -4.19 14.78
C GLU A 183 -10.52 -4.14 16.30
N LEU A 184 -10.54 -5.29 16.99
CA LEU A 184 -10.23 -5.36 18.42
C LEU A 184 -8.81 -4.88 18.74
N LEU A 185 -7.81 -5.27 17.93
CA LEU A 185 -6.43 -4.84 18.12
C LEU A 185 -6.25 -3.33 17.88
N LYS A 186 -6.96 -2.76 16.89
CA LYS A 186 -6.97 -1.30 16.65
C LYS A 186 -7.57 -0.54 17.83
N SER A 187 -8.73 -0.97 18.32
CA SER A 187 -9.34 -0.36 19.52
C SER A 187 -8.43 -0.51 20.74
N SER A 188 -7.71 -1.64 20.87
CA SER A 188 -6.72 -1.81 21.93
C SER A 188 -5.58 -0.79 21.81
N ILE A 189 -5.07 -0.50 20.60
CA ILE A 189 -4.05 0.54 20.37
C ILE A 189 -4.58 1.91 20.77
N GLU A 190 -5.79 2.28 20.36
CA GLU A 190 -6.40 3.59 20.68
C GLU A 190 -6.56 3.81 22.19
N GLN A 191 -6.75 2.74 22.95
CA GLN A 191 -6.88 2.79 24.40
C GLN A 191 -5.55 2.88 25.14
N MET A 192 -4.42 2.54 24.50
CA MET A 192 -3.10 2.60 25.14
C MET A 192 -2.77 4.03 25.54
N ASP A 193 -2.19 4.21 26.73
CA ASP A 193 -1.86 5.56 27.21
C ASP A 193 -0.64 6.14 26.50
N ILE A 194 0.27 5.27 26.05
CA ILE A 194 1.46 5.71 25.31
C ILE A 194 1.11 6.43 24.00
N THR A 195 0.04 6.05 23.31
CA THR A 195 -0.38 6.70 22.05
C THR A 195 -1.03 8.07 22.26
N LYS A 196 -1.38 8.41 23.51
CA LYS A 196 -1.93 9.72 23.89
C LYS A 196 -0.83 10.69 24.35
N ASP A 197 0.39 10.19 24.55
CA ASP A 197 1.53 10.99 24.99
C ASP A 197 1.99 11.91 23.84
N PRO A 198 2.11 13.23 24.04
CA PRO A 198 2.59 14.14 22.99
C PRO A 198 4.01 13.83 22.50
N LEU A 199 4.81 13.14 23.31
CA LEU A 199 6.18 12.74 22.97
C LEU A 199 6.27 11.33 22.37
N PHE A 200 5.13 10.72 22.04
CA PHE A 200 5.08 9.37 21.49
C PHE A 200 5.90 9.19 20.21
N GLU A 201 5.87 10.19 19.32
CA GLU A 201 6.66 10.19 18.08
C GLU A 201 8.16 10.21 18.39
N ASP A 202 8.61 11.02 19.36
CA ASP A 202 10.00 11.04 19.79
C ASP A 202 10.44 9.70 20.40
N TYR A 203 9.53 8.99 21.10
CA TYR A 203 9.82 7.68 21.66
C TYR A 203 10.00 6.63 20.56
N LEU A 204 9.17 6.68 19.53
CA LEU A 204 9.28 5.83 18.35
C LEU A 204 10.61 6.09 17.62
N GLU A 205 10.96 7.34 17.36
CA GLU A 205 12.20 7.70 16.66
C GLU A 205 13.44 7.21 17.42
N LYS A 206 13.52 7.48 18.73
CA LYS A 206 14.63 6.99 19.57
C LYS A 206 14.72 5.47 19.62
N TYR A 207 13.57 4.79 19.63
CA TYR A 207 13.55 3.34 19.59
C TYR A 207 14.04 2.81 18.24
N GLU A 208 13.63 3.42 17.13
CA GLU A 208 14.12 3.08 15.79
C GLU A 208 15.64 3.29 15.68
N GLU A 209 16.17 4.42 16.16
CA GLU A 209 17.62 4.68 16.22
C GLU A 209 18.36 3.59 17.02
N LYS A 210 17.83 3.24 18.20
CA LYS A 210 18.39 2.17 19.04
C LYS A 210 18.40 0.83 18.32
N GLN A 211 17.32 0.47 17.62
CA GLN A 211 17.25 -0.79 16.85
C GLN A 211 18.21 -0.77 15.65
N GLN A 212 18.36 0.35 14.94
CA GLN A 212 19.29 0.47 13.82
C GLN A 212 20.75 0.25 14.26
N LEU A 213 21.16 0.86 15.39
CA LEU A 213 22.50 0.65 15.93
C LEU A 213 22.70 -0.79 16.42
N LEU A 214 21.69 -1.39 17.05
CA LEU A 214 21.75 -2.79 17.48
C LEU A 214 21.90 -3.75 16.29
N ASN A 215 21.17 -3.52 15.20
CA ASN A 215 21.28 -4.33 13.99
C ASN A 215 22.68 -4.21 13.35
N LYS A 216 23.19 -2.98 13.20
CA LYS A 216 24.56 -2.74 12.70
C LYS A 216 25.61 -3.43 13.56
N TRP A 217 25.43 -3.42 14.88
CA TRP A 217 26.34 -4.11 15.80
C TRP A 217 26.28 -5.63 15.63
N ASN A 218 25.08 -6.21 15.53
CA ASN A 218 24.89 -7.65 15.30
C ASN A 218 25.54 -8.08 13.98
N GLU A 219 25.30 -7.34 12.89
CA GLU A 219 25.90 -7.60 11.58
C GLU A 219 27.43 -7.52 11.63
N ALA A 220 27.99 -6.48 12.27
CA ALA A 220 29.44 -6.35 12.44
C ALA A 220 30.02 -7.53 13.26
N ASN A 221 29.31 -7.98 14.29
CA ASN A 221 29.75 -9.10 15.12
C ASN A 221 29.67 -10.45 14.39
N GLU A 222 28.63 -10.67 13.57
CA GLU A 222 28.55 -11.86 12.70
C GLU A 222 29.65 -11.88 11.64
N ASN A 223 29.92 -10.74 11.00
CA ASN A 223 31.01 -10.63 10.02
C ASN A 223 32.38 -10.93 10.65
N LEU A 224 32.63 -10.45 11.88
CA LEU A 224 33.85 -10.76 12.63
C LEU A 224 33.98 -12.25 12.99
N LYS A 225 32.86 -12.95 13.25
CA LYS A 225 32.87 -14.41 13.48
C LYS A 225 33.16 -15.17 12.18
N ASN A 226 32.57 -14.75 11.07
CA ASN A 226 32.72 -15.40 9.77
C ASN A 226 34.10 -15.17 9.13
N THR A 227 34.80 -14.09 9.46
CA THR A 227 36.15 -13.77 8.91
C THR A 227 37.27 -14.49 9.67
N LYS A 228 36.98 -15.10 10.82
CA LYS A 228 37.92 -15.88 11.63
C LYS A 228 37.96 -17.37 11.27
N ILE A 229 37.33 -17.74 10.15
CA ILE A 229 37.36 -19.06 9.49
C ILE A 229 38.17 -18.92 8.20
#